data_AF-A0A9D6FXP8-F1
#
_entry.id   AF-A0A9D6FXP8-F1
#
_cell.length_a   1.000
_cell.length_b   1.000
_cell.length_c   1.000
_cell.angle_alpha   90.00
_cell.angle_beta   90.00
_cell.angle_gamma   90.00
#
_symmetry.space_group_name_H-M   'P 1'
#
loop_
_entity.id
_entity.type
_entity.pdbx_description
1 polymer ?
#
loop_
_entity_poly.entity_id
_entity_poly.type
_entity_poly.pdbx_seq_one_letter_code
_entity_poly.pdbx_strand_id
1 'polypeptide(L)'
;MTAAGAAATIHVMAGTPHAGQSRPRNHSATPADAAESGLSLVNPAWLLIGFTLATIAAGTALLALPISASSGGASLLDALFTATSAATTTGLVVVDTPTFWSYTGHNVVMWLVIAGGAGSLIGSTMLLLLIASRVADEDRFLLKEFTGVQSPRGMVLLITGILVYAFLVQWGGSYVMARELSATMPEGVAGWFARFHAVTAFNNAGFDIMDMGKNTPPAMVQLLLTSLSLLGAVGFIVVIDLFKGITRRHLAL
;
A
#
# COMPACT_ATOMS: atom_id res chain seq x y z
N MET A 1 3.29 66.97 25.42
CA MET A 1 3.98 68.27 25.30
C MET A 1 5.12 68.28 26.31
N THR A 2 6.36 68.46 25.81
CA THR A 2 7.56 69.08 26.46
C THR A 2 8.03 68.52 27.82
N ALA A 3 9.16 67.81 27.90
CA ALA A 3 10.56 68.33 28.01
C ALA A 3 10.82 69.03 29.38
N ALA A 4 11.92 68.92 30.10
CA ALA A 4 13.21 68.23 30.03
C ALA A 4 13.95 68.49 31.38
N GLY A 5 15.04 67.76 31.64
CA GLY A 5 16.21 68.34 32.33
C GLY A 5 16.68 67.67 33.62
N ALA A 6 17.83 66.98 33.54
CA ALA A 6 18.96 67.18 34.46
C ALA A 6 20.19 66.41 33.96
N ALA A 7 21.32 67.11 33.91
CA ALA A 7 22.63 66.67 33.44
C ALA A 7 23.54 66.21 34.60
N ALA A 8 24.48 65.30 34.33
CA ALA A 8 25.83 65.20 34.94
C ALA A 8 26.56 63.97 34.33
N THR A 9 27.51 64.15 33.41
CA THR A 9 28.96 64.33 33.63
C THR A 9 29.73 63.04 34.00
N ILE A 10 30.19 62.35 32.95
CA ILE A 10 31.54 61.80 32.67
C ILE A 10 32.38 61.27 33.84
N HIS A 11 32.66 59.95 33.81
CA HIS A 11 34.00 59.45 34.15
C HIS A 11 34.45 58.35 33.17
N VAL A 12 35.75 58.42 32.85
CA VAL A 12 36.48 57.75 31.78
C VAL A 12 37.00 56.40 32.27
N MET A 13 36.96 55.33 31.47
CA MET A 13 38.15 54.52 31.17
C MET A 13 37.92 53.41 30.14
N ALA A 14 39.00 53.18 29.39
CA ALA A 14 39.17 52.32 28.23
C ALA A 14 39.01 50.81 28.51
N GLY A 15 38.54 50.08 27.48
CA GLY A 15 38.56 48.61 27.42
C GLY A 15 38.15 48.12 26.03
N THR A 16 39.09 47.53 25.32
CA THR A 16 39.14 47.09 23.91
C THR A 16 38.02 46.16 23.41
N PRO A 17 37.70 46.13 22.10
CA PRO A 17 36.78 45.16 21.51
C PRO A 17 37.49 43.84 21.15
N HIS A 18 37.11 42.73 21.78
CA HIS A 18 37.49 41.39 21.32
C HIS A 18 36.51 40.92 20.23
N ALA A 19 36.92 41.09 18.97
CA ALA A 19 36.36 40.39 17.83
C ALA A 19 36.83 38.92 17.84
N GLY A 20 36.01 38.03 18.39
CA GLY A 20 36.17 36.58 18.25
C GLY A 20 35.61 36.10 16.91
N GLN A 21 36.40 36.23 15.83
CA GLN A 21 36.12 35.56 14.56
C GLN A 21 36.30 34.04 14.74
N SER A 22 35.19 33.31 14.89
CA SER A 22 35.18 31.85 14.79
C SER A 22 35.39 31.44 13.33
N ARG A 23 36.59 30.96 13.00
CA ARG A 23 36.92 30.32 11.71
C ARG A 23 35.88 29.24 11.37
N PRO A 24 35.43 29.13 10.10
CA PRO A 24 34.68 27.94 9.68
C PRO A 24 35.62 26.74 9.73
N ARG A 25 35.28 25.73 10.53
CA ARG A 25 35.93 24.41 10.49
C ARG A 25 35.65 23.82 9.11
N ASN A 26 36.67 23.82 8.26
CA ASN A 26 36.66 23.10 7.00
C ASN A 26 36.68 21.60 7.35
N HIS A 27 35.50 20.98 7.41
CA HIS A 27 35.38 19.53 7.49
C HIS A 27 35.76 18.98 6.11
N SER A 28 37.05 18.66 5.94
CA SER A 28 37.49 17.80 4.84
C SER A 28 36.74 16.47 4.98
N ALA A 29 35.81 16.21 4.06
CA ALA A 29 35.12 14.93 3.99
C ALA A 29 36.15 13.80 4.00
N THR A 30 36.05 12.90 4.97
CA THR A 30 36.96 11.77 5.08
C THR A 30 36.66 10.77 3.95
N PRO A 31 37.62 9.94 3.51
CA PRO A 31 37.35 8.89 2.52
C PRO A 31 36.25 7.90 2.95
N ALA A 32 35.98 7.80 4.25
CA ALA A 32 34.86 7.06 4.81
C ALA A 32 33.50 7.73 4.52
N ASP A 33 33.42 9.06 4.60
CA ASP A 33 32.21 9.83 4.24
C ASP A 33 31.88 9.71 2.75
N ALA A 34 32.91 9.61 1.89
CA ALA A 34 32.76 9.37 0.46
C ALA A 34 32.25 7.94 0.16
N ALA A 35 32.68 6.94 0.95
CA ALA A 35 32.20 5.57 0.82
C ALA A 35 30.74 5.40 1.31
N GLU A 36 30.33 6.14 2.36
CA GLU A 36 28.93 6.14 2.84
C GLU A 36 27.98 6.87 1.88
N SER A 37 28.47 7.84 1.11
CA SER A 37 27.66 8.55 0.09
C SER A 37 27.26 7.68 -1.11
N GLY A 38 27.97 6.56 -1.34
CA GLY A 38 27.70 5.61 -2.42
C GLY A 38 26.50 4.69 -2.20
N LEU A 39 25.89 4.71 -1.01
CA LEU A 39 24.69 3.94 -0.66
C LEU A 39 23.54 4.85 -0.20
N SER A 40 23.38 6.00 -0.84
CA SER A 40 22.20 6.89 -0.66
C SER A 40 21.15 6.68 -1.76
N LEU A 41 20.93 5.43 -2.20
CA LEU A 41 20.37 5.17 -3.54
C LEU A 41 19.06 4.37 -3.60
N VAL A 42 18.18 4.44 -2.60
CA VAL A 42 16.82 3.93 -2.80
C VAL A 42 15.77 4.91 -2.28
N ASN A 43 15.37 5.83 -3.15
CA ASN A 43 14.11 6.53 -2.99
C ASN A 43 12.99 5.46 -2.91
N PRO A 44 12.14 5.44 -1.86
CA PRO A 44 11.08 4.45 -1.73
C PRO A 44 10.15 4.40 -2.95
N ALA A 45 9.99 5.52 -3.68
CA ALA A 45 9.26 5.55 -4.94
C ALA A 45 9.92 4.68 -6.03
N TRP A 46 11.25 4.73 -6.16
CA TRP A 46 11.99 3.91 -7.13
C TRP A 46 11.92 2.42 -6.80
N LEU A 47 11.88 2.06 -5.51
CA LEU A 47 11.66 0.68 -5.08
C LEU A 47 10.28 0.16 -5.49
N LEU A 48 9.23 0.97 -5.28
CA LEU A 48 7.88 0.61 -5.69
C LEU A 48 7.76 0.47 -7.21
N ILE A 49 8.32 1.41 -7.98
CA ILE A 49 8.34 1.35 -9.45
C ILE A 49 9.10 0.09 -9.92
N GLY A 50 10.29 -0.16 -9.37
CA GLY A 50 11.08 -1.34 -9.71
C GLY A 50 10.36 -2.65 -9.39
N PHE A 51 9.72 -2.73 -8.22
CA PHE A 51 8.90 -3.88 -7.83
C PHE A 51 7.72 -4.10 -8.79
N THR A 52 6.98 -3.04 -9.15
CA THR A 52 5.87 -3.13 -10.09
C THR A 52 6.34 -3.59 -11.47
N LEU A 53 7.40 -3.00 -12.00
CA LEU A 53 7.96 -3.39 -13.31
C LEU A 53 8.46 -4.85 -13.31
N ALA A 54 9.15 -5.27 -12.25
CA ALA A 54 9.60 -6.65 -12.10
C ALA A 54 8.42 -7.63 -12.02
N THR A 55 7.36 -7.26 -11.30
CA THR A 55 6.12 -8.04 -11.17
C THR A 55 5.41 -8.18 -12.52
N ILE A 56 5.31 -7.09 -13.29
CA ILE A 56 4.73 -7.11 -14.64
C ILE A 56 5.56 -7.99 -15.58
N ALA A 57 6.90 -7.84 -15.57
CA ALA A 57 7.78 -8.62 -16.41
C ALA A 57 7.69 -10.13 -16.10
N ALA A 58 7.71 -10.50 -14.82
CA ALA A 58 7.56 -11.88 -14.38
C ALA A 58 6.17 -12.44 -14.73
N GLY A 59 5.11 -11.67 -14.49
CA GLY A 59 3.74 -12.03 -14.86
C GLY A 59 3.58 -12.25 -16.36
N THR A 60 4.15 -11.37 -17.17
CA THR A 60 4.14 -11.47 -18.64
C THR A 60 4.81 -12.76 -19.09
N ALA A 61 6.00 -13.05 -18.56
CA ALA A 61 6.73 -14.27 -18.88
C ALA A 61 5.93 -15.53 -18.52
N LEU A 62 5.28 -15.55 -17.35
CA LEU A 62 4.46 -16.67 -16.90
C LEU A 62 3.17 -16.83 -17.72
N LEU A 63 2.49 -15.73 -18.06
CA LEU A 63 1.26 -15.75 -18.87
C LEU A 63 1.53 -16.10 -20.34
N ALA A 64 2.71 -15.76 -20.87
CA ALA A 64 3.12 -16.12 -22.22
C ALA A 64 3.42 -17.62 -22.38
N LEU A 65 3.54 -18.39 -21.28
CA LEU A 65 3.75 -19.83 -21.37
C LEU A 65 2.50 -20.53 -21.96
N PRO A 66 2.67 -21.54 -22.83
CA PRO A 66 1.55 -22.26 -23.44
C PRO A 66 0.58 -22.89 -22.43
N ILE A 67 1.09 -23.28 -21.24
CA ILE A 67 0.28 -23.87 -20.16
C ILE A 67 -0.71 -22.89 -19.53
N SER A 68 -0.50 -21.58 -19.72
CA SER A 68 -1.30 -20.53 -19.11
C SER A 68 -2.56 -20.20 -19.89
N ALA A 69 -2.62 -20.54 -21.18
CA ALA A 69 -3.78 -20.32 -22.04
C ALA A 69 -4.51 -21.64 -22.35
N SER A 70 -5.84 -21.58 -22.47
CA SER A 70 -6.69 -22.75 -22.74
C SER A 70 -6.57 -23.28 -24.17
N SER A 71 -6.16 -22.46 -25.14
CA SER A 71 -6.18 -22.84 -26.56
C SER A 71 -4.99 -22.30 -27.37
N GLY A 72 -3.79 -22.86 -27.15
CA GLY A 72 -2.65 -22.66 -28.06
C GLY A 72 -1.69 -21.52 -27.72
N GLY A 73 -1.75 -20.99 -26.49
CA GLY A 73 -0.84 -19.95 -25.99
C GLY A 73 -1.41 -18.53 -26.11
N ALA A 74 -0.91 -17.61 -25.28
CA ALA A 74 -1.26 -16.19 -25.34
C ALA A 74 -0.28 -15.43 -26.23
N SER A 75 -0.76 -14.42 -26.96
CA SER A 75 0.16 -13.47 -27.60
C SER A 75 0.94 -12.72 -26.52
N LEU A 76 2.19 -12.33 -26.83
CA LEU A 76 3.02 -11.59 -25.87
C LEU A 76 2.35 -10.27 -25.44
N LEU A 77 1.60 -9.64 -26.36
CA LEU A 77 0.90 -8.39 -26.08
C LEU A 77 -0.29 -8.63 -25.14
N ASP A 78 -1.08 -9.68 -25.33
CA ASP A 78 -2.19 -10.02 -24.44
C ASP A 78 -1.69 -10.40 -23.04
N ALA A 79 -0.58 -11.16 -22.98
CA ALA A 79 0.07 -11.52 -21.73
C ALA A 79 0.61 -10.27 -21.00
N LEU A 80 1.28 -9.36 -21.71
CA LEU A 80 1.81 -8.12 -21.14
C LEU A 80 0.70 -7.20 -20.64
N PHE A 81 -0.36 -7.03 -21.44
CA PHE A 81 -1.51 -6.20 -21.07
C PHE A 81 -2.20 -6.77 -19.83
N THR A 82 -2.48 -8.07 -19.83
CA THR A 82 -3.13 -8.75 -18.70
C THR A 82 -2.26 -8.68 -17.45
N ALA A 83 -0.95 -8.92 -17.57
CA ALA A 83 -0.02 -8.82 -16.45
C ALA A 83 0.04 -7.40 -15.87
N THR A 84 0.07 -6.39 -16.74
CA THR A 84 0.04 -4.97 -16.35
C THR A 84 -1.25 -4.66 -15.60
N SER A 85 -2.40 -4.95 -16.21
CA SER A 85 -3.73 -4.70 -15.62
C SER A 85 -3.93 -5.39 -14.27
N ALA A 86 -3.43 -6.63 -14.11
CA ALA A 86 -3.47 -7.37 -12.86
C ALA A 86 -2.55 -6.75 -11.80
N ALA A 87 -1.30 -6.44 -12.14
CA ALA A 87 -0.33 -5.86 -11.21
C ALA A 87 -0.68 -4.41 -10.80
N THR A 88 -1.38 -3.66 -11.65
CA THR A 88 -1.89 -2.32 -11.34
C THR A 88 -3.34 -2.33 -10.84
N THR A 89 -3.90 -3.53 -10.59
CA THR A 89 -5.27 -3.74 -10.08
C THR A 89 -6.32 -2.92 -10.85
N THR A 90 -6.19 -2.83 -12.16
CA THR A 90 -7.06 -1.99 -13.01
C THR A 90 -8.27 -2.74 -13.54
N GLY A 91 -8.12 -4.03 -13.83
CA GLY A 91 -9.25 -4.88 -14.23
C GLY A 91 -9.67 -4.79 -15.68
N LEU A 92 -8.88 -4.12 -16.53
CA LEU A 92 -9.08 -4.15 -17.96
C LEU A 92 -8.61 -5.48 -18.54
N VAL A 93 -9.42 -6.05 -19.42
CA VAL A 93 -9.14 -7.32 -20.10
C VAL A 93 -9.19 -7.10 -21.61
N VAL A 94 -8.24 -7.69 -22.33
CA VAL A 94 -8.20 -7.71 -23.82
C VAL A 94 -8.68 -9.06 -24.38
N VAL A 95 -8.71 -10.08 -23.52
CA VAL A 95 -9.18 -11.43 -23.79
C VAL A 95 -10.16 -11.84 -22.70
N ASP A 96 -11.13 -12.69 -23.05
CA ASP A 96 -12.18 -13.12 -22.11
C ASP A 96 -11.58 -13.99 -21.01
N THR A 97 -11.45 -13.44 -19.81
CA THR A 97 -10.72 -14.07 -18.69
C THR A 97 -11.30 -15.42 -18.25
N PRO A 98 -12.64 -15.61 -18.17
CA PRO A 98 -13.25 -16.89 -17.82
C PRO A 98 -12.89 -18.04 -18.78
N THR A 99 -12.71 -17.75 -20.08
CA THR A 99 -12.59 -18.79 -21.12
C THR A 99 -11.17 -18.92 -21.69
N PHE A 100 -10.44 -17.81 -21.82
CA PHE A 100 -9.14 -17.76 -22.49
C PHE A 100 -8.01 -18.33 -21.62
N TRP A 101 -7.98 -17.99 -20.34
CA TRP A 101 -6.91 -18.42 -19.43
C TRP A 101 -7.22 -19.81 -18.86
N SER A 102 -6.17 -20.63 -18.74
CA SER A 102 -6.24 -21.91 -18.06
C SER A 102 -6.26 -21.69 -16.54
N TYR A 103 -6.47 -22.78 -15.78
CA TYR A 103 -6.33 -22.75 -14.32
C TYR A 103 -4.96 -22.17 -13.88
N THR A 104 -3.88 -22.47 -14.61
CA THR A 104 -2.55 -21.91 -14.35
C THR A 104 -2.53 -20.41 -14.62
N GLY A 105 -3.14 -19.96 -15.73
CA GLY A 105 -3.24 -18.53 -16.06
C GLY A 105 -4.02 -17.75 -15.00
N HIS A 106 -5.16 -18.28 -14.54
CA HIS A 106 -5.93 -17.67 -13.44
C HIS A 106 -5.11 -17.57 -12.14
N ASN A 107 -4.29 -18.58 -11.81
CA ASN A 107 -3.38 -18.50 -10.67
C ASN A 107 -2.37 -17.36 -10.82
N VAL A 108 -1.76 -17.23 -12.00
CA VAL A 108 -0.81 -16.14 -12.28
C VAL A 108 -1.48 -14.78 -12.11
N VAL A 109 -2.66 -14.59 -12.71
CA VAL A 109 -3.46 -13.35 -12.56
C VAL A 109 -3.75 -13.06 -11.08
N MET A 110 -4.21 -14.06 -10.33
CA MET A 110 -4.52 -13.90 -8.90
C MET A 110 -3.28 -13.46 -8.09
N TRP A 111 -2.12 -14.07 -8.34
CA TRP A 111 -0.87 -13.69 -7.66
C TRP A 111 -0.40 -12.28 -8.03
N LEU A 112 -0.57 -11.87 -9.29
CA LEU A 112 -0.27 -10.51 -9.72
C LEU A 112 -1.19 -9.49 -9.03
N VAL A 113 -2.47 -9.80 -8.88
CA VAL A 113 -3.42 -8.97 -8.13
C VAL A 113 -3.03 -8.86 -6.65
N ILE A 114 -2.60 -9.95 -6.02
CA ILE A 114 -2.12 -9.93 -4.63
C ILE A 114 -0.88 -9.03 -4.49
N ALA A 115 0.09 -9.19 -5.40
CA ALA A 115 1.32 -8.40 -5.39
C ALA A 115 1.04 -6.90 -5.63
N GLY A 116 0.21 -6.59 -6.62
CA GLY A 116 -0.22 -5.22 -6.94
C GLY A 116 -1.01 -4.56 -5.82
N GLY A 117 -1.99 -5.29 -5.28
CA GLY A 117 -2.83 -4.84 -4.17
C GLY A 117 -2.04 -4.56 -2.90
N ALA A 118 -1.06 -5.40 -2.57
CA ALA A 118 -0.14 -5.14 -1.47
C ALA A 118 0.63 -3.82 -1.66
N GLY A 119 1.14 -3.56 -2.88
CA GLY A 119 1.80 -2.30 -3.23
C GLY A 119 0.89 -1.09 -3.06
N SER A 120 -0.34 -1.16 -3.58
CA SER A 120 -1.35 -0.09 -3.48
C SER A 120 -1.78 0.17 -2.03
N LEU A 121 -1.95 -0.86 -1.20
CA LEU A 121 -2.30 -0.74 0.22
C LEU A 121 -1.19 -0.06 1.03
N ILE A 122 0.06 -0.48 0.83
CA ILE A 122 1.22 0.12 1.49
C ILE A 122 1.37 1.58 1.02
N GLY A 123 1.32 1.82 -0.29
CA GLY A 123 1.43 3.17 -0.89
C GLY A 123 0.37 4.13 -0.37
N SER A 124 -0.90 3.71 -0.36
CA SER A 124 -2.01 4.51 0.15
C SER A 124 -1.87 4.82 1.65
N THR A 125 -1.42 3.84 2.44
CA THR A 125 -1.17 4.04 3.87
C THR A 125 -0.05 5.05 4.11
N MET A 126 1.05 4.95 3.36
CA MET A 126 2.16 5.91 3.44
C MET A 126 1.71 7.32 3.05
N LEU A 127 0.90 7.45 2.00
CA LEU A 127 0.33 8.73 1.57
C LEU A 127 -0.57 9.35 2.65
N LEU A 128 -1.45 8.56 3.26
CA LEU A 128 -2.31 9.02 4.36
C LEU A 128 -1.48 9.47 5.57
N LEU A 129 -0.43 8.73 5.94
CA LEU A 129 0.49 9.12 7.00
C LEU A 129 1.23 10.44 6.69
N LEU A 130 1.66 10.62 5.44
CA LEU A 130 2.27 11.87 4.96
C LEU A 130 1.29 13.05 5.08
N ILE A 131 0.04 12.88 4.68
CA ILE A 131 -1.00 13.92 4.81
C ILE A 131 -1.30 14.21 6.28
N ALA A 132 -1.52 13.18 7.10
CA ALA A 132 -1.79 13.31 8.54
C ALA A 132 -0.66 14.03 9.28
N SER A 133 0.60 13.79 8.88
CA SER A 133 1.76 14.46 9.47
C SER A 133 1.85 15.96 9.18
N ARG A 134 1.16 16.46 8.14
CA ARG A 134 1.15 17.89 7.77
C ARG A 134 0.00 18.69 8.39
N VAL A 135 -1.06 18.02 8.85
CA VAL A 135 -2.25 18.66 9.42
C VAL A 135 -2.15 18.79 10.95
N ALA A 136 -1.32 17.98 11.60
CA ALA A 136 -1.23 17.89 13.05
C ALA A 136 -0.12 18.80 13.65
N ASP A 137 -0.33 20.12 13.67
CA ASP A 137 0.51 21.04 14.45
C ASP A 137 0.08 21.19 15.93
N GLU A 138 -1.18 20.88 16.30
CA GLU A 138 -1.67 21.10 17.68
C GLU A 138 -1.65 19.87 18.62
N ASP A 139 -1.70 18.63 18.12
CA ASP A 139 -1.81 17.42 18.96
C ASP A 139 -0.74 16.34 18.68
N ARG A 140 0.54 16.74 18.74
CA ARG A 140 1.70 15.85 18.54
C ARG A 140 1.77 14.65 19.50
N PHE A 141 1.02 14.63 20.61
CA PHE A 141 1.17 13.59 21.64
C PHE A 141 0.42 12.29 21.29
N LEU A 142 -0.77 12.38 20.71
CA LEU A 142 -1.57 11.19 20.36
C LEU A 142 -1.05 10.47 19.10
N LEU A 143 -0.50 11.21 18.13
CA LEU A 143 0.11 10.61 16.95
C LEU A 143 1.46 9.95 17.25
N LYS A 144 2.25 10.45 18.21
CA LYS A 144 3.58 9.89 18.55
C LYS A 144 3.51 8.43 18.99
N GLU A 145 2.42 8.02 19.62
CA GLU A 145 2.20 6.64 20.07
C GLU A 145 1.68 5.72 18.94
N PHE A 146 1.07 6.30 17.90
CA PHE A 146 0.73 5.59 16.66
C PHE A 146 1.88 5.56 15.66
N THR A 147 2.78 6.54 15.68
CA THR A 147 3.97 6.62 14.83
C THR A 147 5.15 5.89 15.45
N GLY A 148 4.99 4.59 15.73
CA GLY A 148 6.16 3.69 15.81
C GLY A 148 6.97 3.64 14.49
N VAL A 149 6.38 4.20 13.42
CA VAL A 149 6.91 4.39 12.06
C VAL A 149 8.26 5.14 12.02
N GLN A 150 8.60 5.90 13.06
CA GLN A 150 9.92 6.56 13.19
C GLN A 150 11.07 5.57 13.42
N SER A 151 10.75 4.31 13.78
CA SER A 151 11.72 3.23 13.91
C SER A 151 11.55 2.21 12.78
N PRO A 152 12.65 1.63 12.26
CA PRO A 152 12.57 0.54 11.27
C PRO A 152 11.65 -0.61 11.72
N ARG A 153 11.65 -0.92 13.03
CA ARG A 153 10.81 -1.96 13.63
C ARG A 153 9.31 -1.64 13.52
N GLY A 154 8.90 -0.40 13.77
CA GLY A 154 7.49 -0.01 13.68
C GLY A 154 6.97 0.00 12.24
N MET A 155 7.82 0.34 11.27
CA MET A 155 7.47 0.23 9.85
C MET A 155 7.22 -1.24 9.45
N VAL A 156 8.10 -2.15 9.87
CA VAL A 156 7.92 -3.60 9.61
C VAL A 156 6.64 -4.12 10.26
N LEU A 157 6.33 -3.71 11.49
CA LEU A 157 5.09 -4.09 12.17
C LEU A 157 3.84 -3.56 11.45
N LEU A 158 3.89 -2.32 10.96
CA LEU A 158 2.79 -1.73 10.19
C LEU A 158 2.54 -2.50 8.89
N ILE A 159 3.59 -2.74 8.10
CA ILE A 159 3.48 -3.50 6.84
C ILE A 159 2.98 -4.91 7.10
N THR A 160 3.54 -5.59 8.11
CA THR A 160 3.09 -6.94 8.50
C THR A 160 1.62 -6.93 8.89
N GLY A 161 1.17 -5.94 9.66
CA GLY A 161 -0.23 -5.77 10.04
C GLY A 161 -1.14 -5.60 8.82
N ILE A 162 -0.76 -4.76 7.85
CA ILE A 162 -1.51 -4.57 6.59
C ILE A 162 -1.64 -5.90 5.84
N LEU A 163 -0.54 -6.63 5.67
CA LEU A 163 -0.54 -7.90 4.93
C LEU A 163 -1.36 -8.98 5.63
N VAL A 164 -1.26 -9.08 6.97
CA VAL A 164 -2.07 -10.01 7.77
C VAL A 164 -3.55 -9.67 7.70
N TYR A 165 -3.90 -8.38 7.82
CA TYR A 165 -5.29 -7.93 7.65
C TYR A 165 -5.84 -8.29 6.27
N ALA A 166 -5.10 -7.94 5.21
CA ALA A 166 -5.48 -8.27 3.84
C ALA A 166 -5.68 -9.77 3.67
N PHE A 167 -4.75 -10.58 4.17
CA PHE A 167 -4.85 -12.04 4.13
C PHE A 167 -6.13 -12.52 4.84
N LEU A 168 -6.34 -12.14 6.10
CA LEU A 168 -7.49 -12.60 6.89
C LEU A 168 -8.84 -12.23 6.25
N VAL A 169 -8.98 -11.00 5.75
CA VAL A 169 -10.21 -10.56 5.10
C VAL A 169 -10.47 -11.31 3.80
N GLN A 170 -9.45 -11.49 2.95
CA GLN A 170 -9.59 -12.22 1.69
C GLN A 170 -9.94 -13.69 1.92
N TRP A 171 -9.25 -14.38 2.83
CA TRP A 171 -9.50 -15.81 3.10
C TRP A 171 -10.80 -16.02 3.87
N GLY A 172 -11.16 -15.13 4.79
CA GLY A 172 -12.45 -15.14 5.47
C GLY A 172 -13.60 -14.93 4.49
N GLY A 173 -13.52 -13.91 3.63
CA GLY A 173 -14.51 -13.63 2.60
C GLY A 173 -14.62 -14.77 1.58
N SER A 174 -13.48 -15.33 1.16
CA SER A 174 -13.43 -16.51 0.30
C SER A 174 -14.12 -17.72 0.91
N TYR A 175 -13.91 -17.99 2.20
CA TYR A 175 -14.56 -19.11 2.87
C TYR A 175 -16.09 -18.97 2.86
N VAL A 176 -16.61 -17.80 3.23
CA VAL A 176 -18.06 -17.54 3.23
C VAL A 176 -18.62 -17.63 1.80
N MET A 177 -17.93 -17.03 0.83
CA MET A 177 -18.34 -17.07 -0.58
C MET A 177 -18.32 -18.49 -1.15
N ALA A 178 -17.35 -19.32 -0.76
CA ALA A 178 -17.27 -20.72 -1.20
C ALA A 178 -18.45 -21.54 -0.68
N ARG A 179 -18.93 -21.28 0.55
CA ARG A 179 -20.13 -21.93 1.10
C ARG A 179 -21.36 -21.59 0.27
N GLU A 180 -21.55 -20.33 -0.07
CA GLU A 180 -22.67 -19.89 -0.90
C GLU A 180 -22.62 -20.49 -2.31
N LEU A 181 -21.44 -20.48 -2.94
CA LEU A 181 -21.27 -21.05 -4.28
C LEU A 181 -21.40 -22.58 -4.28
N SER A 182 -21.05 -23.27 -3.20
CA SER A 182 -21.18 -24.73 -3.11
C SER A 182 -22.62 -25.25 -3.21
N ALA A 183 -23.60 -24.36 -3.01
CA ALA A 183 -25.02 -24.69 -3.22
C ALA A 183 -25.36 -24.92 -4.70
N THR A 184 -24.57 -24.38 -5.63
CA THR A 184 -24.87 -24.41 -7.07
C THR A 184 -23.76 -25.04 -7.92
N MET A 185 -22.57 -25.28 -7.37
CA MET A 185 -21.45 -25.89 -8.11
C MET A 185 -20.60 -26.82 -7.22
N PRO A 186 -19.80 -27.73 -7.81
CA PRO A 186 -18.94 -28.63 -7.03
C PRO A 186 -17.99 -27.88 -6.10
N GLU A 187 -17.75 -28.40 -4.90
CA GLU A 187 -17.00 -27.70 -3.84
C GLU A 187 -15.61 -27.24 -4.27
N GLY A 188 -14.90 -28.03 -5.08
CA GLY A 188 -13.58 -27.65 -5.61
C GLY A 188 -13.63 -26.43 -6.52
N VAL A 189 -14.66 -26.34 -7.37
CA VAL A 189 -14.89 -25.21 -8.29
C VAL A 189 -15.36 -23.99 -7.50
N ALA A 190 -16.31 -24.18 -6.56
CA ALA A 190 -16.80 -23.14 -5.67
C ALA A 190 -15.65 -22.49 -4.88
N GLY A 191 -14.78 -23.32 -4.29
CA GLY A 191 -13.62 -22.85 -3.55
C GLY A 191 -12.63 -22.10 -4.43
N TRP A 192 -12.42 -22.52 -5.67
CA TRP A 192 -11.55 -21.80 -6.61
C TRP A 192 -12.13 -20.43 -6.98
N PHE A 193 -13.41 -20.41 -7.39
CA PHE A 193 -14.09 -19.19 -7.79
C PHE A 193 -14.16 -18.19 -6.64
N ALA A 194 -14.49 -18.67 -5.44
CA ALA A 194 -14.54 -17.84 -4.25
C ALA A 194 -13.18 -17.23 -3.87
N ARG A 195 -12.08 -18.00 -3.98
CA ARG A 195 -10.73 -17.48 -3.71
C ARG A 195 -10.33 -16.38 -4.69
N PHE A 196 -10.48 -16.67 -5.98
CA PHE A 196 -10.14 -15.71 -7.04
C PHE A 196 -10.96 -14.42 -6.88
N HIS A 197 -12.26 -14.55 -6.66
CA HIS A 197 -13.17 -13.42 -6.55
C HIS A 197 -13.03 -12.64 -5.24
N ALA A 198 -12.67 -13.28 -4.13
CA ALA A 198 -12.38 -12.56 -2.90
C ALA A 198 -11.10 -11.71 -3.01
N VAL A 199 -10.06 -12.25 -3.66
CA VAL A 199 -8.80 -11.55 -3.91
C VAL A 199 -9.01 -10.35 -4.84
N THR A 200 -9.66 -10.56 -5.99
CA THR A 200 -9.91 -9.47 -6.95
C THR A 200 -10.84 -8.40 -6.36
N ALA A 201 -11.87 -8.77 -5.61
CA ALA A 201 -12.79 -7.82 -4.99
C ALA A 201 -12.08 -6.98 -3.92
N PHE A 202 -11.35 -7.60 -2.99
CA PHE A 202 -10.64 -6.89 -1.94
C PHE A 202 -9.56 -5.95 -2.49
N ASN A 203 -8.82 -6.37 -3.53
CA ASN A 203 -7.81 -5.52 -4.15
C ASN A 203 -8.40 -4.57 -5.21
N ASN A 204 -9.73 -4.51 -5.36
CA ASN A 204 -10.45 -3.69 -6.35
C ASN A 204 -9.96 -3.90 -7.80
N ALA A 205 -9.55 -5.13 -8.11
CA ALA A 205 -8.88 -5.45 -9.37
C ALA A 205 -9.83 -5.79 -10.51
N GLY A 206 -11.12 -6.05 -10.26
CA GLY A 206 -12.14 -6.18 -11.31
C GLY A 206 -12.05 -7.42 -12.23
N PHE A 207 -11.03 -8.27 -12.10
CA PHE A 207 -10.96 -9.54 -12.84
C PHE A 207 -12.07 -10.50 -12.41
N ASP A 208 -12.64 -11.22 -13.37
CA ASP A 208 -13.79 -12.09 -13.21
C ASP A 208 -13.57 -13.41 -13.94
N ILE A 209 -13.85 -14.53 -13.27
CA ILE A 209 -13.84 -15.90 -13.84
C ILE A 209 -15.21 -16.58 -13.80
N MET A 210 -16.24 -15.91 -13.28
CA MET A 210 -17.63 -16.35 -13.25
C MET A 210 -18.44 -15.84 -14.45
N ASP A 211 -17.87 -14.98 -15.30
CA ASP A 211 -18.57 -14.33 -16.43
C ASP A 211 -19.83 -13.58 -15.93
N MET A 212 -19.66 -12.81 -14.85
CA MET A 212 -20.70 -12.06 -14.15
C MET A 212 -21.38 -11.01 -15.02
N GLY A 213 -20.73 -10.58 -16.11
CA GLY A 213 -21.33 -9.73 -17.13
C GLY A 213 -22.45 -10.40 -17.93
N LYS A 214 -22.44 -11.74 -18.01
CA LYS A 214 -23.51 -12.52 -18.65
C LYS A 214 -24.39 -13.28 -17.65
N ASN A 215 -23.81 -13.68 -16.52
CA ASN A 215 -24.48 -14.48 -15.50
C ASN A 215 -24.56 -13.71 -14.18
N THR A 216 -25.75 -13.34 -13.73
CA THR A 216 -25.90 -12.65 -12.44
C THR A 216 -25.62 -13.61 -11.29
N PRO A 217 -24.58 -13.35 -10.44
CA PRO A 217 -24.30 -14.20 -9.29
C PRO A 217 -25.39 -14.04 -8.21
N PRO A 218 -25.53 -15.00 -7.27
CA PRO A 218 -26.48 -14.91 -6.17
C PRO A 218 -26.32 -13.61 -5.37
N ALA A 219 -27.41 -13.08 -4.82
CA ALA A 219 -27.41 -11.81 -4.09
C ALA A 219 -26.40 -11.78 -2.93
N MET A 220 -26.23 -12.89 -2.22
CA MET A 220 -25.23 -13.01 -1.15
C MET A 220 -23.79 -12.86 -1.68
N VAL A 221 -23.48 -13.45 -2.84
CA VAL A 221 -22.16 -13.32 -3.48
C VAL A 221 -21.91 -11.87 -3.87
N GLN A 222 -22.90 -11.18 -4.42
CA GLN A 222 -22.79 -9.75 -4.74
C GLN A 222 -22.50 -8.92 -3.48
N LEU A 223 -23.24 -9.16 -2.39
CA LEU A 223 -23.03 -8.48 -1.13
C LEU A 223 -21.62 -8.71 -0.58
N LEU A 224 -21.10 -9.94 -0.68
CA LEU A 224 -19.73 -10.29 -0.27
C LEU A 224 -18.69 -9.57 -1.12
N LEU A 225 -18.85 -9.55 -2.45
CA LEU A 225 -17.96 -8.83 -3.37
C LEU A 225 -17.91 -7.34 -3.02
N THR A 226 -19.07 -6.69 -2.88
CA THR A 226 -19.15 -5.27 -2.52
C THR A 226 -18.53 -5.00 -1.16
N SER A 227 -18.80 -5.85 -0.16
CA SER A 227 -18.24 -5.70 1.19
C SER A 227 -16.71 -5.81 1.18
N LEU A 228 -16.17 -6.78 0.43
CA LEU A 228 -14.73 -6.96 0.29
C LEU A 228 -14.05 -5.77 -0.39
N SER A 229 -14.65 -5.25 -1.47
CA SER A 229 -14.16 -4.04 -2.15
C SER A 229 -14.16 -2.81 -1.23
N LEU A 230 -15.22 -2.62 -0.44
CA LEU A 230 -15.27 -1.55 0.57
C LEU A 230 -14.18 -1.71 1.63
N LEU A 231 -14.02 -2.91 2.19
CA LEU A 231 -12.98 -3.21 3.19
C LEU A 231 -11.56 -3.03 2.66
N GLY A 232 -11.34 -3.29 1.37
CA GLY A 232 -10.07 -3.03 0.69
C GLY A 232 -9.83 -1.53 0.47
N ALA A 233 -10.85 -0.80 0.03
CA ALA A 233 -10.77 0.63 -0.28
C ALA A 233 -10.56 1.52 0.96
N VAL A 234 -11.21 1.19 2.08
CA VAL A 234 -11.11 1.95 3.34
C VAL A 234 -9.68 1.94 3.90
N GLY A 235 -8.90 0.89 3.62
CA GLY A 235 -7.51 0.78 4.03
C GLY A 235 -7.33 0.44 5.52
N PHE A 236 -6.19 -0.19 5.83
CA PHE A 236 -5.89 -0.73 7.15
C PHE A 236 -5.86 0.32 8.28
N ILE A 237 -5.39 1.54 7.97
CA ILE A 237 -5.22 2.61 8.97
C ILE A 237 -6.57 3.03 9.57
N VAL A 238 -7.61 3.13 8.73
CA VAL A 238 -8.97 3.51 9.16
C VAL A 238 -9.61 2.39 9.97
N VAL A 239 -9.38 1.14 9.57
CA VAL A 239 -9.86 -0.04 10.30
C VAL A 239 -9.28 -0.07 11.71
N ILE A 240 -7.96 0.10 11.85
CA ILE A 240 -7.32 0.17 13.17
C ILE A 240 -7.86 1.34 14.00
N ASP A 241 -8.02 2.51 13.39
CA ASP A 241 -8.50 3.69 14.10
C ASP A 241 -9.92 3.48 14.64
N LEU A 242 -10.80 2.88 13.83
CA LEU A 242 -12.16 2.50 14.24
C LEU A 242 -12.15 1.52 15.43
N PHE A 243 -11.34 0.46 15.37
CA PHE A 243 -11.24 -0.51 16.46
C PHE A 243 -10.74 0.13 17.76
N LYS A 244 -9.75 1.03 17.68
CA LYS A 244 -9.22 1.73 18.85
C LYS A 244 -10.21 2.75 19.41
N GLY A 245 -10.91 3.49 18.55
CA GLY A 245 -11.96 4.44 18.95
C GLY A 245 -13.12 3.76 19.68
N ILE A 246 -13.55 2.59 19.20
CA ILE A 246 -14.58 1.76 19.86
C ILE A 246 -14.08 1.25 21.22
N THR A 247 -12.84 0.76 21.29
CA THR A 247 -12.26 0.23 22.55
C THR A 247 -12.11 1.31 23.61
N ARG A 248 -11.70 2.53 23.24
CA ARG A 248 -11.62 3.68 24.17
C ARG A 248 -12.98 4.08 24.72
N ARG A 249 -14.05 4.01 23.93
CA ARG A 249 -15.43 4.28 24.40
C ARG A 249 -15.91 3.20 25.36
N HIS A 250 -15.53 1.95 25.16
CA HIS A 250 -15.89 0.85 26.06
C HIS A 250 -15.14 0.85 27.40
N LEU A 251 -13.90 1.36 27.45
CA LEU A 251 -13.13 1.49 28.69
C LEU A 251 -13.43 2.78 29.47
N ALA A 252 -14.19 3.71 28.87
CA ALA A 252 -14.64 4.95 29.50
C ALA A 252 -16.05 4.86 30.12
N LEU A 253 -16.64 3.66 30.10
CA LEU A 253 -17.90 3.29 30.76
C LEU A 253 -17.59 2.35 31.94
#